data_AF-A0A1I2FB73-F1
#
_entry.id   AF-A0A1I2FB73-F1
#
_cell.length_a   1.000
_cell.length_b   1.000
_cell.length_c   1.000
_cell.angle_alpha   90.00
_cell.angle_beta   90.00
_cell.angle_gamma   90.00
#
_symmetry.space_group_name_H-M   'P 1'
#
loop_
_entity.id
_entity.type
_entity.pdbx_description
1 polymer ?
#
loop_
_entity_poly.entity_id
_entity_poly.type
_entity_poly.pdbx_seq_one_letter_code
_entity_poly.pdbx_strand_id
1 'polypeptide(L)'
;MRATTHLTAGLGVLMVGLAVTACGHKAGEDGTATPASDLTSPSVPSVTSSATSSEAPKPTECRTGSLTWTLVLLPTKSSSRRNALLTAANKGPKTCVFAGYPGFSVHNGKANSIAGIGHGLPKQVTLHKGARVTVDLQYTPRGAKGAGDYCVKEGEALVSAPHNPDRERTNVPVMDTHHAAARIDACGDSISLSPPHYTTTPSTTTR
;
A
#
# COMPACT_ATOMS: atom_id res chain seq x y z
N MET A 1 38.52 -42.66 1.63
CA MET A 1 39.17 -42.61 2.96
C MET A 1 38.77 -41.32 3.66
N ARG A 2 38.48 -41.44 4.96
CA ARG A 2 38.07 -40.42 5.95
C ARG A 2 36.62 -39.92 5.93
N ALA A 3 35.92 -40.42 6.95
CA ALA A 3 34.61 -40.07 7.46
C ALA A 3 34.71 -38.98 8.55
N THR A 4 33.59 -38.75 9.25
CA THR A 4 33.36 -38.02 10.52
C THR A 4 33.24 -36.48 10.40
N THR A 5 32.27 -35.78 11.03
CA THR A 5 31.42 -36.11 12.20
C THR A 5 30.17 -35.23 12.24
N HIS A 6 29.05 -35.78 12.74
CA HIS A 6 27.85 -35.05 13.14
C HIS A 6 28.07 -34.26 14.44
N LEU A 7 27.41 -33.10 14.58
CA LEU A 7 27.14 -32.48 15.88
C LEU A 7 25.71 -31.92 15.93
N THR A 8 24.91 -32.64 16.70
CA THR A 8 23.56 -32.36 17.18
C THR A 8 23.67 -31.52 18.47
N ALA A 9 23.09 -30.33 18.50
CA ALA A 9 22.74 -29.56 19.70
C ALA A 9 21.96 -28.31 19.23
N GLY A 10 20.85 -27.86 19.80
CA GLY A 10 20.06 -28.28 20.94
C GLY A 10 18.83 -27.37 20.96
N LEU A 11 17.70 -27.90 21.42
CA LEU A 11 16.45 -27.16 21.63
C LEU A 11 16.66 -26.02 22.64
N GLY A 12 16.19 -24.82 22.30
CA GLY A 12 16.01 -23.71 23.21
C GLY A 12 14.69 -23.01 22.92
N VAL A 13 13.58 -23.57 23.41
CA VAL A 13 12.28 -22.92 23.41
C VAL A 13 12.22 -22.02 24.65
N LEU A 14 12.36 -20.70 24.47
CA LEU A 14 12.14 -19.73 25.52
C LEU A 14 10.72 -19.18 25.40
N MET A 15 9.78 -19.77 26.16
CA MET A 15 8.44 -19.22 26.35
C MET A 15 8.51 -18.17 27.45
N VAL A 16 8.41 -16.89 27.08
CA VAL A 16 8.15 -15.83 28.06
C VAL A 16 6.65 -15.55 28.05
N GLY A 17 5.95 -16.12 29.03
CA GLY A 17 4.58 -15.77 29.36
C GLY A 17 4.55 -14.45 30.12
N LEU A 18 3.91 -13.43 29.55
CA LEU A 18 3.51 -12.24 30.30
C LEU A 18 2.07 -12.45 30.80
N ALA A 19 1.94 -12.65 32.11
CA ALA A 19 0.66 -12.68 32.80
C ALA A 19 0.24 -11.25 33.23
N VAL A 20 -1.08 -11.07 33.25
CA VAL A 20 -1.86 -9.85 33.50
C VAL A 20 -1.72 -9.35 34.94
N THR A 21 -1.68 -8.03 35.12
CA THR A 21 -2.10 -7.38 36.37
C THR A 21 -3.10 -6.26 36.07
N ALA A 22 -4.38 -6.60 36.13
CA ALA A 22 -5.45 -5.64 36.36
C ALA A 22 -5.51 -5.39 37.87
N CYS A 23 -5.26 -4.16 38.30
CA CYS A 23 -5.54 -3.69 39.65
C CYS A 23 -6.51 -2.52 39.55
N GLY A 24 -7.68 -2.69 40.16
CA GLY A 24 -8.64 -1.62 40.43
C GLY A 24 -8.29 -0.86 41.70
N HIS A 25 -8.90 0.32 41.84
CA HIS A 25 -9.15 1.06 43.09
C HIS A 25 -10.51 1.76 42.90
N LYS A 26 -11.56 1.37 43.66
CA LYS A 26 -12.02 1.94 44.95
C LYS A 26 -12.50 3.39 44.77
N ALA A 27 -13.81 3.63 44.71
CA ALA A 27 -14.78 3.72 45.82
C ALA A 27 -14.65 5.02 46.65
N GLY A 28 -15.73 5.79 46.64
CA GLY A 28 -16.12 6.89 47.54
C GLY A 28 -17.47 7.42 46.99
N GLU A 29 -18.62 7.11 47.63
CA GLU A 29 -19.24 7.86 48.74
C GLU A 29 -19.47 9.35 48.38
N ASP A 30 -20.57 10.03 48.64
CA ASP A 30 -21.86 9.75 49.28
C ASP A 30 -22.74 10.98 48.96
N GLY A 31 -24.07 10.88 48.98
CA GLY A 31 -24.90 12.07 48.77
C GLY A 31 -26.41 11.89 48.67
N THR A 32 -27.01 11.40 49.76
CA THR A 32 -28.26 11.89 50.39
C THR A 32 -29.50 12.18 49.53
N ALA A 33 -30.58 11.45 49.85
CA ALA A 33 -31.96 11.68 49.40
C ALA A 33 -32.66 12.80 50.22
N THR A 34 -33.44 13.69 49.58
CA THR A 34 -34.93 13.87 49.67
C THR A 34 -35.26 15.34 50.06
N PRO A 35 -36.44 15.99 49.78
CA PRO A 35 -37.62 15.66 48.95
C PRO A 35 -37.99 16.71 47.87
N ALA A 36 -39.07 16.40 47.15
CA ALA A 36 -39.78 17.18 46.14
C ALA A 36 -40.34 18.55 46.61
N SER A 37 -40.53 19.44 45.63
CA SER A 37 -41.61 20.43 45.63
C SER A 37 -42.03 20.74 44.19
N ASP A 38 -43.34 20.62 43.97
CA ASP A 38 -44.10 20.96 42.78
C ASP A 38 -43.80 22.35 42.21
N LEU A 39 -43.92 22.50 40.88
CA LEU A 39 -44.81 23.48 40.26
C LEU A 39 -44.92 23.29 38.73
N THR A 40 -46.18 23.18 38.32
CA THR A 40 -46.74 23.11 36.97
C THR A 40 -46.28 24.23 36.02
N SER A 41 -45.95 23.90 34.76
CA SER A 41 -46.30 24.75 33.61
C SER A 41 -46.19 23.99 32.27
N PRO A 42 -47.18 24.06 31.36
CA PRO A 42 -47.18 23.37 30.07
C PRO A 42 -46.63 24.28 28.97
N SER A 43 -45.67 23.83 28.15
CA SER A 43 -45.37 24.48 26.87
C SER A 43 -44.56 23.60 25.91
N VAL A 44 -45.23 23.25 24.82
CA VAL A 44 -44.79 22.89 23.45
C VAL A 44 -43.70 21.83 23.21
N PRO A 45 -43.98 20.76 22.42
CA PRO A 45 -42.93 19.96 21.82
C PRO A 45 -42.25 20.79 20.72
N SER A 46 -41.11 21.41 21.04
CA SER A 46 -40.19 21.87 20.01
C SER A 46 -39.68 20.64 19.27
N VAL A 47 -40.27 20.38 18.09
CA VAL A 47 -39.72 19.48 17.08
C VAL A 47 -38.38 20.09 16.69
N THR A 48 -37.35 19.73 17.44
CA THR A 48 -35.98 19.88 16.99
C THR A 48 -35.86 18.87 15.88
N SER A 49 -36.08 19.30 14.65
CA SER A 49 -35.63 18.60 13.47
C SER A 49 -34.13 18.47 13.60
N SER A 50 -33.69 17.40 14.25
CA SER A 50 -32.35 16.87 14.13
C SER A 50 -32.18 16.56 12.65
N ALA A 51 -31.74 17.54 11.89
CA ALA A 51 -31.17 17.32 10.58
C ALA A 51 -29.93 16.48 10.86
N THR A 52 -30.11 15.16 10.84
CA THR A 52 -29.03 14.20 10.70
C THR A 52 -28.37 14.58 9.39
N SER A 53 -27.32 15.40 9.47
CA SER A 53 -26.40 15.59 8.38
C SER A 53 -25.79 14.22 8.16
N SER A 54 -26.40 13.44 7.29
CA SER A 54 -25.87 12.18 6.81
C SER A 54 -24.59 12.52 6.07
N GLU A 55 -23.49 12.59 6.81
CA GLU A 55 -22.16 12.64 6.26
C GLU A 55 -22.05 11.46 5.30
N ALA A 56 -21.93 11.76 4.00
CA ALA A 56 -21.84 10.75 2.98
C ALA A 56 -20.71 9.78 3.37
N PRO A 57 -20.93 8.45 3.29
CA PRO A 57 -19.91 7.48 3.66
C PRO A 57 -18.60 7.80 2.93
N LYS A 58 -17.51 7.98 3.68
CA LYS A 58 -16.20 8.24 3.10
C LYS A 58 -15.87 7.11 2.12
N PRO A 59 -15.40 7.43 0.89
CA PRO A 59 -15.02 6.41 -0.07
C PRO A 59 -13.97 5.47 0.54
N THR A 60 -14.20 4.16 0.43
CA THR A 60 -13.26 3.17 0.96
C THR A 60 -11.98 3.16 0.12
N GLU A 61 -10.82 3.28 0.77
CA GLU A 61 -9.51 3.21 0.12
C GLU A 61 -9.22 1.79 -0.40
N CYS A 62 -8.50 1.69 -1.52
CA CYS A 62 -8.06 0.39 -2.04
C CYS A 62 -6.98 -0.22 -1.14
N ARG A 63 -7.18 -1.48 -0.73
CA ARG A 63 -6.17 -2.26 0.00
C ARG A 63 -5.23 -2.99 -0.95
N THR A 64 -3.96 -3.16 -0.57
CA THR A 64 -2.96 -3.86 -1.40
C THR A 64 -3.42 -5.27 -1.77
N GLY A 65 -3.97 -6.01 -0.80
CA GLY A 65 -4.45 -7.38 -1.01
C GLY A 65 -5.72 -7.49 -1.86
N SER A 66 -6.46 -6.40 -2.06
CA SER A 66 -7.64 -6.31 -2.94
C SER A 66 -7.30 -5.92 -4.38
N LEU A 67 -6.02 -5.67 -4.66
CA LEU A 67 -5.52 -5.34 -5.98
C LEU A 67 -4.71 -6.51 -6.55
N THR A 68 -4.82 -6.72 -7.85
CA THR A 68 -3.88 -7.53 -8.62
C THR A 68 -2.84 -6.60 -9.21
N TRP A 69 -1.57 -6.84 -8.92
CA TRP A 69 -0.46 -6.01 -9.34
C TRP A 69 0.29 -6.63 -10.51
N THR A 70 0.78 -5.80 -11.41
CA THR A 70 1.58 -6.24 -12.56
C THR A 70 2.64 -5.19 -12.84
N LEU A 71 3.89 -5.63 -12.98
CA LEU A 71 5.03 -4.77 -13.31
C LEU A 71 5.65 -5.22 -14.63
N VAL A 72 5.62 -4.35 -15.63
CA VAL A 72 6.11 -4.62 -16.98
C VAL A 72 7.20 -3.63 -17.36
N LEU A 73 8.38 -4.12 -17.71
CA LEU A 73 9.45 -3.33 -18.29
C LEU A 73 9.13 -3.04 -19.76
N LEU A 74 9.18 -1.77 -20.14
CA LEU A 74 8.96 -1.37 -21.51
C LEU A 74 10.26 -1.47 -22.34
N PRO A 75 10.15 -1.74 -23.65
CA PRO A 75 11.29 -1.77 -24.53
C PRO A 75 12.04 -0.44 -24.52
N THR A 76 13.36 -0.52 -24.67
CA THR A 76 14.24 0.65 -24.75
C THR A 76 13.88 1.53 -25.92
N LYS A 77 13.61 2.80 -25.64
CA LYS A 77 13.62 3.86 -26.67
C LYS A 77 14.90 4.68 -26.62
N SER A 78 15.63 4.67 -25.50
CA SER A 78 16.93 5.34 -25.34
C SER A 78 17.81 4.60 -24.34
N SER A 79 19.11 4.92 -24.36
CA SER A 79 20.10 4.42 -23.40
C SER A 79 20.12 5.19 -22.08
N SER A 80 19.48 6.36 -22.00
CA SER A 80 19.56 7.26 -20.85
C SER A 80 18.54 6.95 -19.75
N ARG A 81 17.32 6.55 -20.12
CA ARG A 81 16.23 6.25 -19.18
C ARG A 81 15.45 5.06 -19.68
N ARG A 82 14.98 4.25 -18.75
CA ARG A 82 14.10 3.11 -18.99
C ARG A 82 12.74 3.39 -18.39
N ASN A 83 11.72 2.86 -19.04
CA ASN A 83 10.35 2.98 -18.57
C ASN A 83 9.82 1.61 -18.15
N ALA A 84 8.92 1.60 -17.18
CA ALA A 84 8.14 0.44 -16.80
C ALA A 84 6.70 0.89 -16.48
N LEU A 85 5.78 -0.06 -16.48
CA LEU A 85 4.38 0.15 -16.12
C LEU A 85 4.06 -0.69 -14.89
N LEU A 86 3.59 -0.02 -13.83
CA LEU A 86 2.97 -0.68 -12.68
C LEU A 86 1.47 -0.54 -12.82
N THR A 87 0.77 -1.65 -12.94
CA THR A 87 -0.68 -1.70 -13.06
C THR A 87 -1.28 -2.35 -11.82
N ALA A 88 -2.33 -1.73 -11.28
CA ALA A 88 -3.15 -2.29 -10.21
C ALA A 88 -4.59 -2.45 -10.69
N ALA A 89 -5.13 -3.66 -10.59
CA ALA A 89 -6.50 -3.98 -10.95
C ALA A 89 -7.32 -4.32 -9.71
N ASN A 90 -8.50 -3.72 -9.53
CA ASN A 90 -9.38 -4.08 -8.41
C ASN A 90 -10.01 -5.46 -8.62
N LYS A 91 -9.58 -6.46 -7.85
CA LYS A 91 -10.18 -7.81 -7.83
C LYS A 91 -11.24 -7.98 -6.74
N GLY A 92 -11.40 -6.99 -5.88
CA GLY A 92 -12.40 -6.97 -4.84
C GLY A 92 -13.83 -6.82 -5.38
N PRO A 93 -14.85 -7.19 -4.59
CA PRO A 93 -16.24 -7.05 -4.99
C PRO A 93 -16.75 -5.61 -4.90
N LYS A 94 -16.08 -4.75 -4.11
CA LYS A 94 -16.49 -3.36 -3.84
C LYS A 94 -15.66 -2.39 -4.66
N THR A 95 -16.28 -1.25 -5.00
CA THR A 95 -15.56 -0.08 -5.50
C THR A 95 -14.64 0.46 -4.40
N CYS A 96 -13.43 0.87 -4.76
CA CYS A 96 -12.49 1.51 -3.84
C CYS A 96 -11.82 2.72 -4.51
N VAL A 97 -11.19 3.57 -3.71
CA VAL A 97 -10.45 4.74 -4.19
C VAL A 97 -8.95 4.52 -4.07
N PHE A 98 -8.24 4.71 -5.17
CA PHE A 98 -6.79 4.74 -5.25
C PHE A 98 -6.33 6.20 -5.18
N ALA A 99 -5.93 6.68 -3.99
CA ALA A 99 -5.65 8.09 -3.75
C ALA A 99 -4.19 8.32 -3.32
N GLY A 100 -3.29 8.39 -4.30
CA GLY A 100 -1.88 8.68 -4.02
C GLY A 100 -0.93 7.92 -4.94
N TYR A 101 0.37 8.10 -4.71
CA TYR A 101 1.38 7.24 -5.30
C TYR A 101 1.41 5.90 -4.55
N PRO A 102 1.50 4.76 -5.26
CA PRO A 102 1.73 3.49 -4.60
C PRO A 102 3.09 3.49 -3.88
N GLY A 103 3.19 2.68 -2.82
CA GLY A 103 4.51 2.29 -2.34
C GLY A 103 5.17 1.39 -3.38
N PHE A 104 6.43 1.67 -3.70
CA PHE A 104 7.22 0.88 -4.64
C PHE A 104 8.67 0.84 -4.15
N SER A 105 9.26 -0.34 -4.06
CA SER A 105 10.69 -0.48 -3.79
C SER A 105 11.27 -1.73 -4.41
N VAL A 106 12.48 -1.61 -4.94
CA VAL A 106 13.26 -2.74 -5.44
C VAL A 106 14.39 -2.99 -4.46
N HIS A 107 14.43 -4.17 -3.88
CA HIS A 107 15.41 -4.52 -2.85
C HIS A 107 16.60 -5.26 -3.46
N ASN A 108 17.79 -4.96 -2.98
CA ASN A 108 19.00 -5.73 -3.22
C ASN A 108 19.40 -6.41 -1.90
N GLY A 109 18.94 -7.65 -1.73
CA GLY A 109 19.09 -8.37 -0.48
C GLY A 109 18.30 -7.73 0.68
N LYS A 110 18.86 -7.79 1.89
CA LYS A 110 18.11 -7.48 3.14
C LYS A 110 18.10 -6.02 3.56
N ALA A 111 19.03 -5.20 3.09
CA ALA A 111 19.27 -3.87 3.69
C ALA A 111 19.12 -2.70 2.71
N ASN A 112 19.36 -2.92 1.42
CA ASN A 112 19.43 -1.83 0.46
C ASN A 112 18.26 -1.91 -0.52
N SER A 113 17.68 -0.77 -0.87
CA SER A 113 16.62 -0.68 -1.87
C SER A 113 16.68 0.64 -2.63
N ILE A 114 16.07 0.66 -3.81
CA ILE A 114 15.73 1.90 -4.50
C ILE A 114 14.22 2.05 -4.40
N ALA A 115 13.76 3.17 -3.83
CA ALA A 115 12.35 3.47 -3.66
C ALA A 115 11.77 4.22 -4.87
N GLY A 116 10.48 4.01 -5.13
CA GLY A 116 9.69 4.79 -6.04
C GLY A 116 9.25 6.10 -5.38
N ILE A 117 9.51 7.23 -6.01
CA ILE A 117 9.13 8.55 -5.54
C ILE A 117 8.24 9.21 -6.59
N GLY A 118 7.04 9.62 -6.17
CA GLY A 118 6.15 10.45 -6.96
C GLY A 118 6.29 11.91 -6.60
N HIS A 119 6.09 12.80 -7.58
CA HIS A 119 6.17 14.25 -7.38
C HIS A 119 4.85 14.93 -7.70
N GLY A 120 4.41 15.81 -6.79
CA GLY A 120 3.16 16.55 -6.93
C GLY A 120 1.99 15.87 -6.23
N LEU A 121 0.78 16.36 -6.51
CA LEU A 121 -0.47 15.90 -5.91
C LEU A 121 -1.24 15.03 -6.91
N PRO A 122 -1.21 13.70 -6.77
CA PRO A 122 -1.94 12.81 -7.67
C PRO A 122 -3.45 12.96 -7.46
N LYS A 123 -4.21 12.88 -8.55
CA LYS A 123 -5.67 12.81 -8.48
C LYS A 123 -6.10 11.45 -7.95
N GLN A 124 -7.22 11.44 -7.23
CA GLN A 124 -7.84 10.20 -6.77
C GLN A 124 -8.48 9.47 -7.95
N VAL A 125 -8.35 8.14 -7.98
CA VAL A 125 -8.90 7.28 -9.04
C VAL A 125 -9.87 6.29 -8.41
N THR A 126 -11.14 6.35 -8.79
CA THR A 126 -12.17 5.41 -8.31
C THR A 126 -12.10 4.12 -9.13
N LEU A 127 -11.80 3.00 -8.47
CA LEU A 127 -11.68 1.70 -9.09
C LEU A 127 -12.89 0.82 -8.77
N HIS A 128 -13.78 0.68 -9.75
CA HIS A 128 -14.81 -0.36 -9.75
C HIS A 128 -14.18 -1.76 -9.87
N LYS A 129 -14.96 -2.81 -9.64
CA LYS A 129 -14.51 -4.19 -9.85
C LYS A 129 -13.98 -4.36 -11.29
N GLY A 130 -12.76 -4.86 -11.42
CA GLY A 130 -12.08 -5.06 -12.71
C GLY A 130 -11.44 -3.80 -13.31
N ALA A 131 -11.74 -2.61 -12.78
CA ALA A 131 -11.09 -1.38 -13.22
C ALA A 131 -9.60 -1.39 -12.85
N ARG A 132 -8.80 -0.70 -13.67
CA ARG A 132 -7.35 -0.68 -13.56
C ARG A 132 -6.82 0.74 -13.51
N VAL A 133 -5.78 0.92 -12.70
CA VAL A 133 -4.95 2.12 -12.66
C VAL A 133 -3.54 1.74 -13.08
N THR A 134 -2.91 2.60 -13.87
CA THR A 134 -1.52 2.48 -14.29
C THR A 134 -0.72 3.64 -13.69
N VAL A 135 0.51 3.32 -13.29
CA VAL A 135 1.54 4.26 -12.85
C VAL A 135 2.75 4.02 -13.74
N ASP A 136 3.18 5.05 -14.46
CA ASP A 136 4.40 4.96 -15.26
C ASP A 136 5.62 5.16 -14.35
N LEU A 137 6.64 4.34 -14.56
CA LEU A 137 7.89 4.36 -13.82
C LEU A 137 9.01 4.76 -14.76
N GLN A 138 9.91 5.61 -14.30
CA GLN A 138 11.13 5.94 -15.01
C GLN A 138 12.35 5.75 -14.12
N TYR A 139 13.35 5.04 -14.64
CA TYR A 139 14.61 4.75 -13.92
C TYR A 139 15.82 4.86 -14.83
N THR A 140 16.98 5.12 -14.22
CA THR A 140 18.27 5.12 -14.93
C THR A 140 18.85 3.70 -14.90
N PRO A 141 19.18 3.09 -16.05
CA PRO A 141 19.84 1.79 -16.06
C PRO A 141 21.35 1.90 -15.79
N ARG A 142 21.99 0.79 -15.44
CA ARG A 142 23.45 0.74 -15.29
C ARG A 142 24.15 1.15 -16.59
N GLY A 143 25.19 1.96 -16.46
CA GLY A 143 25.98 2.45 -17.60
C GLY A 143 25.36 3.62 -18.37
N ALA A 144 24.15 4.06 -18.00
CA ALA A 144 23.60 5.31 -18.53
C ALA A 144 24.29 6.54 -17.91
N LYS A 145 24.30 7.64 -18.65
CA LYS A 145 24.74 8.94 -18.11
C LYS A 145 23.84 9.32 -16.93
N GLY A 146 24.45 9.64 -15.79
CA GLY A 146 23.73 9.93 -14.55
C GLY A 146 23.28 8.68 -13.79
N ALA A 147 23.76 7.49 -14.17
CA ALA A 147 23.74 6.34 -13.26
C ALA A 147 24.67 6.68 -12.10
N GLY A 148 24.13 6.69 -10.88
CA GLY A 148 24.94 6.76 -9.67
C GLY A 148 25.71 5.45 -9.45
N ASP A 149 26.57 5.43 -8.43
CA ASP A 149 27.39 4.26 -8.10
C ASP A 149 26.56 3.11 -7.50
N TYR A 150 25.36 3.42 -7.01
CA TYR A 150 24.43 2.45 -6.46
C TYR A 150 23.44 1.96 -7.51
N CYS A 151 23.36 0.64 -7.68
CA CYS A 151 22.44 -0.03 -8.59
C CYS A 151 21.85 -1.29 -7.97
N VAL A 152 20.61 -1.58 -8.31
CA VAL A 152 19.89 -2.82 -7.96
C VAL A 152 19.49 -3.55 -9.23
N LYS A 153 19.61 -4.88 -9.22
CA LYS A 153 19.18 -5.74 -10.32
C LYS A 153 18.37 -6.90 -9.79
N GLU A 154 17.05 -6.83 -9.88
CA GLU A 154 16.16 -7.76 -9.20
C GLU A 154 14.99 -8.21 -10.07
N GLY A 155 14.50 -9.43 -9.83
CA GLY A 155 13.35 -10.03 -10.52
C GLY A 155 12.00 -9.77 -9.87
N GLU A 156 11.99 -9.11 -8.71
CA GLU A 156 10.80 -8.77 -7.94
C GLU A 156 10.86 -7.34 -7.40
N ALA A 157 9.69 -6.75 -7.18
CA ALA A 157 9.55 -5.47 -6.51
C ALA A 157 8.50 -5.58 -5.39
N LEU A 158 8.73 -4.87 -4.28
CA LEU A 158 7.73 -4.70 -3.24
C LEU A 158 6.81 -3.55 -3.62
N VAL A 159 5.50 -3.79 -3.59
CA VAL A 159 4.50 -2.78 -3.90
C VAL A 159 3.40 -2.73 -2.84
N SER A 160 2.76 -1.57 -2.72
CA SER A 160 1.60 -1.36 -1.86
C SER A 160 0.64 -0.33 -2.45
N ALA A 161 -0.61 -0.37 -2.01
CA ALA A 161 -1.53 0.73 -2.24
C ALA A 161 -1.01 2.02 -1.58
N PRO A 162 -1.48 3.22 -1.99
CA PRO A 162 -0.98 4.50 -1.47
C PRO A 162 -1.18 4.70 0.03
N HIS A 163 -2.17 4.03 0.63
CA HIS A 163 -2.49 4.15 2.03
C HIS A 163 -1.88 2.99 2.81
N ASN A 164 -1.14 3.30 3.88
CA ASN A 164 -0.40 2.36 4.72
C ASN A 164 0.65 1.49 3.99
N PRO A 165 1.59 2.10 3.23
CA PRO A 165 2.55 1.37 2.42
C PRO A 165 3.50 0.49 3.25
N ASP A 166 3.68 0.76 4.54
CA ASP A 166 4.58 -0.01 5.41
C ASP A 166 3.93 -1.26 6.02
N ARG A 167 2.59 -1.33 6.02
CA ARG A 167 1.85 -2.42 6.67
C ARG A 167 1.37 -3.50 5.71
N GLU A 168 1.08 -3.13 4.48
CA GLU A 168 0.52 -4.05 3.47
C GLU A 168 1.35 -3.98 2.18
N ARG A 169 2.43 -4.75 2.12
CA ARG A 169 3.28 -4.89 0.93
C ARG A 169 3.13 -6.29 0.31
N THR A 170 3.29 -6.37 -0.99
CA THR A 170 3.34 -7.63 -1.73
C THR A 170 4.50 -7.63 -2.71
N ASN A 171 5.16 -8.78 -2.88
CA ASN A 171 6.14 -8.97 -3.95
C ASN A 171 5.40 -9.11 -5.29
N VAL A 172 5.91 -8.42 -6.30
CA VAL A 172 5.41 -8.45 -7.67
C VAL A 172 6.55 -8.83 -8.59
N PRO A 173 6.40 -9.88 -9.40
CA PRO A 173 7.42 -10.26 -10.36
C PRO A 173 7.58 -9.17 -11.42
N VAL A 174 8.83 -8.92 -11.79
CA VAL A 174 9.20 -8.06 -12.91
C VAL A 174 9.06 -8.86 -14.19
N MET A 175 8.29 -8.35 -15.14
CA MET A 175 8.10 -8.98 -16.45
C MET A 175 8.51 -8.06 -17.58
N ASP A 176 8.78 -8.62 -18.77
CA ASP A 176 8.86 -7.86 -20.01
C ASP A 176 7.48 -7.71 -20.68
N THR A 177 7.45 -7.05 -21.85
CA THR A 177 6.21 -6.87 -22.63
C THR A 177 5.62 -8.17 -23.19
N HIS A 178 6.36 -9.27 -23.18
CA HIS A 178 5.89 -10.59 -23.55
C HIS A 178 5.43 -11.41 -22.34
N HIS A 179 5.34 -10.78 -21.16
CA HIS A 179 5.03 -11.43 -19.88
C HIS A 179 6.06 -12.50 -19.47
N ALA A 180 7.27 -12.45 -20.02
CA ALA A 180 8.37 -13.30 -19.58
C ALA A 180 9.03 -12.70 -18.34
N ALA A 181 9.58 -13.56 -17.48
CA ALA A 181 10.33 -13.13 -16.30
C ALA A 181 11.52 -12.25 -16.72
N ALA A 182 11.63 -11.08 -16.11
CA ALA A 182 12.67 -10.11 -16.40
C ALA A 182 13.34 -9.63 -15.10
N ARG A 183 14.33 -8.74 -15.22
CA ARG A 183 14.95 -8.08 -14.08
C ARG A 183 15.00 -6.59 -14.31
N ILE A 184 14.52 -5.82 -13.34
CA ILE A 184 14.70 -4.37 -13.35
C ILE A 184 16.15 -4.09 -12.95
N ASP A 185 16.84 -3.28 -13.73
CA ASP A 185 18.22 -2.86 -13.48
C ASP A 185 18.23 -1.34 -13.32
N ALA A 186 18.09 -0.88 -12.08
CA ALA A 186 17.90 0.53 -11.75
C ALA A 186 19.08 1.06 -10.93
N CYS A 187 19.52 2.28 -11.21
CA CYS A 187 20.60 2.96 -10.54
C CYS A 187 20.19 4.35 -10.08
N GLY A 188 20.91 4.86 -9.08
CA GLY A 188 20.65 6.14 -8.41
C GLY A 188 19.78 5.98 -7.17
N ASP A 189 19.26 7.10 -6.68
CA ASP A 189 18.60 7.16 -5.37
C ASP A 189 17.12 6.79 -5.42
N SER A 190 16.47 6.96 -6.56
CA SER A 190 15.02 6.78 -6.70
C SER A 190 14.57 6.41 -8.10
N ILE A 191 13.41 5.74 -8.16
CA ILE A 191 12.64 5.49 -9.38
C ILE A 191 11.51 6.51 -9.43
N SER A 192 11.40 7.28 -10.52
CA SER A 192 10.36 8.30 -10.64
C SER A 192 9.01 7.66 -10.93
N LEU A 193 7.96 8.05 -10.21
CA LEU A 193 6.58 7.63 -10.43
C LEU A 193 5.75 8.78 -11.03
N SER A 194 5.12 8.54 -12.17
CA SER A 194 4.13 9.45 -12.75
C SER A 194 2.80 9.37 -12.00
N PRO A 195 1.96 10.42 -12.01
CA PRO A 195 0.63 10.37 -11.40
C PRO A 195 -0.18 9.16 -11.91
N PRO A 196 -0.88 8.43 -11.01
CA PRO A 196 -1.75 7.34 -11.42
C PRO A 196 -2.84 7.80 -12.37
N HIS A 197 -3.11 7.01 -13.39
CA HIS A 197 -4.14 7.27 -14.38
C HIS A 197 -4.93 5.99 -14.68
N TYR A 198 -6.19 6.14 -15.11
CA TYR A 198 -6.97 4.99 -15.57
C TYR A 198 -6.25 4.29 -16.71
N THR A 199 -6.10 2.97 -16.61
CA THR A 199 -5.54 2.19 -17.71
C THR A 199 -6.51 2.26 -18.88
N THR A 200 -6.13 2.91 -19.96
CA THR A 200 -6.87 2.83 -21.22
C THR A 200 -6.48 1.51 -21.87
N THR A 201 -7.42 0.57 -22.02
CA THR A 201 -7.18 -0.61 -22.86
C THR A 201 -6.83 -0.10 -24.26
N PRO A 202 -5.71 -0.49 -24.87
CA PRO A 202 -5.44 -0.11 -26.25
C PRO A 202 -6.62 -0.58 -27.09
N SER A 203 -7.29 0.35 -27.76
CA SER A 203 -8.38 0.04 -28.67
C SER A 203 -7.82 -0.88 -29.74
N THR A 204 -8.22 -2.15 -29.73
CA THR A 204 -7.96 -3.04 -30.85
C THR A 204 -8.76 -2.49 -32.03
N THR A 205 -8.16 -1.59 -32.81
CA THR A 205 -8.69 -1.22 -34.12
C THR A 205 -8.49 -2.42 -35.02
N THR A 206 -9.51 -3.28 -35.08
CA THR A 206 -9.65 -4.28 -36.14
C THR A 206 -9.69 -3.52 -37.46
N ARG A 207 -8.73 -3.80 -38.34
CA ARG A 207 -8.75 -3.37 -39.74
C ARG A 207 -9.21 -4.55 -40.59
#